data_AF-A0AAU9HIF5-F1
#
_entry.id   AF-A0AAU9HIF5-F1
#
_cell.length_a   1.000
_cell.length_b   1.000
_cell.length_c   1.000
_cell.angle_alpha   90.00
_cell.angle_beta   90.00
_cell.angle_gamma   90.00
#
_symmetry.space_group_name_H-M   'P 1'
#
loop_
_entity.id
_entity.type
_entity.pdbx_description
1 polymer ?
#
loop_
_entity_poly.entity_id
_entity_poly.type
_entity_poly.pdbx_seq_one_letter_code
_entity_poly.pdbx_strand_id
1 'polypeptide(L)'
;MLSKKEKVAYGLGDTASNIIFQTVMLFLTFFYTDIFGVSPAVVGTLFLVVRVIDAVTDPIMGALTDATHTKYGSYRPYLLWLAIPFAVISVITFTTPEMDDANKIIYAFVTYTLLMLVYTAINIPYSALGGVLSSNPNERVSIQSYRFVFGMLGGLLVTSCTLPLVTWFGNGNNEMGYQLTMLVMSCLGVVLFLICFRYTKERVSNPPHKLSLKTQLHVLWQNQPFKILCMAALVLLTSMVLRTTLAIYYVKYVLGKEDLITEFVTLGMIGNILGCACAQPLSKRFDKKVAYVYLQYISAILSCLAFFIPNEHVLLAFLVYFLWCFFTQMATPLLWAKMADTIDYGVWQNGRRLTGLVYASIVFFIKLGLALGGAIAGWLLAYYQYQANVELSEATKNGILTSFTLYPAIGSVLVALIMSKYSLDNKTIKKITADLTQKSNL
;
A
#
# COMPACT_ATOMS: atom_id res chain seq x y z
N MET A 1 1.45 18.07 20.19
CA MET A 1 2.35 17.56 19.14
C MET A 1 2.68 16.10 19.45
N LEU A 2 2.99 15.28 18.44
CA LEU A 2 3.33 13.88 18.64
C LEU A 2 4.82 13.71 18.91
N SER A 3 5.15 12.82 19.85
CA SER A 3 6.55 12.50 20.14
C SER A 3 7.18 11.68 19.01
N LYS A 4 8.50 11.76 18.83
CA LYS A 4 9.23 10.89 17.88
C LYS A 4 9.00 9.40 18.20
N LYS A 5 8.93 9.06 19.49
CA LYS A 5 8.66 7.70 19.98
C LYS A 5 7.31 7.18 19.48
N GLU A 6 6.25 7.99 19.55
CA GLU A 6 4.93 7.62 19.03
C GLU A 6 4.92 7.43 17.51
N LYS A 7 5.65 8.25 16.76
CA LYS A 7 5.74 8.13 15.30
C LYS A 7 6.46 6.86 14.87
N VAL A 8 7.56 6.54 15.56
CA VAL A 8 8.28 5.27 15.35
C VAL A 8 7.38 4.10 15.72
N ALA A 9 6.73 4.12 16.88
CA ALA A 9 5.84 3.05 17.30
C ALA A 9 4.67 2.82 16.33
N TYR A 10 4.08 3.90 15.80
CA TYR A 10 3.09 3.78 14.73
C TYR A 10 3.69 3.14 13.49
N GLY A 11 4.87 3.58 13.04
CA GLY A 11 5.55 2.99 11.88
C GLY A 11 5.88 1.50 12.04
N LEU A 12 6.26 1.06 13.23
CA LEU A 12 6.50 -0.36 13.53
C LEU A 12 5.25 -1.24 13.33
N GLY A 13 4.05 -0.69 13.50
CA GLY A 13 2.81 -1.38 13.14
C GLY A 13 2.71 -1.67 11.63
N ASP A 14 3.23 -0.78 10.78
CA ASP A 14 3.26 -1.00 9.32
C ASP A 14 4.31 -2.06 8.98
N THR A 15 5.47 -2.04 9.66
CA THR A 15 6.49 -3.08 9.55
C THR A 15 5.89 -4.46 9.84
N ALA A 16 5.13 -4.59 10.93
CA ALA A 16 4.49 -5.85 11.32
C ALA A 16 3.54 -6.38 10.24
N SER A 17 2.68 -5.51 9.68
CA SER A 17 1.80 -5.86 8.57
C SER A 17 2.58 -6.21 7.30
N ASN A 18 3.64 -5.45 6.97
CA ASN A 18 4.42 -5.65 5.76
C ASN A 18 5.24 -6.95 5.80
N ILE A 19 5.68 -7.42 6.98
CA ILE A 19 6.42 -8.68 7.09
C ILE A 19 5.62 -9.84 6.47
N ILE A 20 4.36 -9.98 6.86
CA ILE A 20 3.52 -11.06 6.33
C ILE A 20 3.02 -10.75 4.92
N PHE A 21 2.59 -9.51 4.66
CA PHE A 21 2.08 -9.13 3.34
C PHE A 21 3.12 -9.33 2.23
N GLN A 22 4.36 -8.90 2.45
CA GLN A 22 5.44 -9.08 1.47
C GLN A 22 5.82 -10.55 1.33
N THR A 23 5.79 -11.32 2.43
CA THR A 23 6.06 -12.77 2.35
C THR A 23 5.02 -13.47 1.49
N VAL A 24 3.74 -13.13 1.66
CA VAL A 24 2.64 -13.63 0.81
C VAL A 24 2.87 -13.26 -0.65
N MET A 25 3.17 -11.99 -0.93
CA MET A 25 3.34 -11.49 -2.30
C MET A 25 4.53 -12.13 -3.03
N LEU A 26 5.61 -12.44 -2.32
CA LEU A 26 6.87 -12.90 -2.92
C LEU A 26 7.02 -14.42 -2.93
N PHE A 27 6.60 -15.09 -1.86
CA PHE A 27 6.95 -16.50 -1.63
C PHE A 27 5.76 -17.45 -1.62
N LEU A 28 4.52 -16.98 -1.40
CA LEU A 28 3.38 -17.89 -1.25
C LEU A 28 3.07 -18.66 -2.53
N THR A 29 3.20 -18.04 -3.71
CA THR A 29 3.03 -18.73 -5.00
C THR A 29 3.98 -19.91 -5.10
N PHE A 30 5.28 -19.66 -4.91
CA PHE A 30 6.33 -20.67 -4.95
C PHE A 30 6.11 -21.76 -3.90
N PHE A 31 5.73 -21.38 -2.68
CA PHE A 31 5.41 -22.33 -1.62
C PHE A 31 4.24 -23.25 -2.01
N TYR A 32 3.16 -22.72 -2.61
CA TYR A 32 2.04 -23.55 -3.04
C TYR A 32 2.36 -24.43 -4.25
N THR A 33 3.18 -23.95 -5.19
CA THR A 33 3.49 -24.71 -6.41
C THR A 33 4.58 -25.75 -6.18
N ASP A 34 5.73 -25.34 -5.66
CA ASP A 34 6.97 -26.13 -5.64
C ASP A 34 7.12 -26.94 -4.35
N ILE A 35 6.51 -26.51 -3.25
CA ILE A 35 6.62 -27.16 -1.95
C ILE A 35 5.35 -27.95 -1.63
N PHE A 36 4.19 -27.30 -1.68
CA PHE A 36 2.92 -27.95 -1.35
C PHE A 36 2.36 -28.83 -2.49
N GLY A 37 2.76 -28.55 -3.74
CA GLY A 37 2.42 -29.35 -4.92
C GLY A 37 1.06 -29.03 -5.55
N VAL A 38 0.54 -27.81 -5.38
CA VAL A 38 -0.71 -27.35 -6.00
C VAL A 38 -0.43 -26.79 -7.39
N SER A 39 -1.28 -27.09 -8.37
CA SER A 39 -1.07 -26.58 -9.73
C SER A 39 -1.10 -25.05 -9.78
N PRO A 40 -0.22 -24.40 -10.58
CA PRO A 40 -0.16 -22.94 -10.68
C PRO A 40 -1.49 -22.28 -11.09
N ALA A 41 -2.27 -22.94 -11.94
CA ALA A 41 -3.59 -22.45 -12.36
C ALA A 41 -4.56 -22.32 -11.18
N VAL A 42 -4.60 -23.34 -10.31
CA VAL A 42 -5.45 -23.32 -9.11
C VAL A 42 -4.98 -22.25 -8.13
N VAL A 43 -3.67 -22.10 -7.92
CA VAL A 43 -3.10 -21.04 -7.08
C VAL A 43 -3.49 -19.64 -7.58
N GLY A 44 -3.41 -19.40 -8.89
CA GLY A 44 -3.83 -18.14 -9.50
C GLY A 44 -5.32 -17.84 -9.29
N THR A 45 -6.20 -18.82 -9.49
CA THR A 45 -7.64 -18.67 -9.24
C THR A 45 -7.93 -18.41 -7.75
N LEU A 46 -7.26 -19.14 -6.86
CA LEU A 46 -7.37 -18.97 -5.41
C LEU A 46 -7.03 -17.53 -4.99
N PHE A 47 -5.93 -16.97 -5.50
CA PHE A 47 -5.56 -15.58 -5.20
C PHE A 47 -6.59 -14.58 -5.70
N LEU A 48 -7.14 -14.79 -6.90
CA LEU A 48 -8.18 -13.91 -7.45
C LEU A 48 -9.45 -13.93 -6.59
N VAL A 49 -9.93 -15.12 -6.20
CA VAL A 49 -11.14 -15.26 -5.38
C VAL A 49 -10.96 -14.57 -4.02
N VAL A 50 -9.83 -14.78 -3.35
CA VAL A 50 -9.57 -14.12 -2.06
C VAL A 50 -9.46 -12.60 -2.22
N ARG A 51 -8.95 -12.09 -3.34
CA ARG A 51 -8.94 -10.64 -3.60
C ARG A 51 -10.35 -10.07 -3.80
N VAL A 52 -11.30 -10.85 -4.31
CA VAL A 52 -12.72 -10.44 -4.36
C VAL A 52 -13.34 -10.45 -2.96
N ILE A 53 -12.97 -11.41 -2.11
CA ILE A 53 -13.41 -11.42 -0.71
C ILE A 53 -12.91 -10.16 0.01
N ASP A 54 -11.63 -9.81 -0.15
CA ASP A 54 -11.03 -8.58 0.38
C ASP A 54 -11.83 -7.32 0.00
N ALA A 55 -12.29 -7.24 -1.25
CA ALA A 55 -13.06 -6.11 -1.75
C ALA A 55 -14.36 -5.86 -0.97
N VAL A 56 -14.97 -6.93 -0.45
CA VAL A 56 -16.20 -6.87 0.34
C VAL A 56 -15.88 -6.69 1.83
N THR A 57 -14.88 -7.40 2.33
CA THR A 57 -14.55 -7.41 3.76
C THR A 57 -13.91 -6.10 4.21
N ASP A 58 -13.18 -5.41 3.32
CA ASP A 58 -12.50 -4.17 3.65
C ASP A 58 -13.50 -3.08 4.12
N PRO A 59 -14.54 -2.68 3.35
CA PRO A 59 -15.55 -1.72 3.80
C PRO A 59 -16.31 -2.16 5.05
N ILE A 60 -16.64 -3.46 5.18
CA ILE A 60 -17.35 -4.01 6.33
C ILE A 60 -16.50 -3.82 7.59
N MET A 61 -15.22 -4.16 7.52
CA MET A 61 -14.29 -3.98 8.62
C MET A 61 -14.12 -2.50 8.97
N GLY A 62 -14.05 -1.62 7.97
CA GLY A 62 -14.06 -0.16 8.19
C GLY A 62 -15.25 0.30 9.03
N ALA A 63 -16.46 -0.12 8.67
CA ALA A 63 -17.66 0.22 9.44
C ALA A 63 -17.69 -0.44 10.84
N LEU A 64 -17.20 -1.68 10.97
CA LEU A 64 -17.13 -2.38 12.25
C LEU A 64 -16.15 -1.68 13.22
N THR A 65 -15.00 -1.22 12.72
CA THR A 65 -14.05 -0.43 13.53
C THR A 65 -14.65 0.88 14.02
N ASP A 66 -15.45 1.55 13.18
CA ASP A 66 -16.13 2.80 13.55
C ASP A 66 -17.21 2.58 14.62
N ALA A 67 -17.86 1.42 14.63
CA ALA A 67 -18.83 1.04 15.66
C ALA A 67 -18.20 0.52 16.96
N THR A 68 -16.89 0.24 16.96
CA THR A 68 -16.20 -0.34 18.11
C THR A 68 -15.87 0.74 19.13
N HIS A 69 -16.30 0.54 20.39
CA HIS A 69 -15.96 1.44 21.49
C HIS A 69 -15.44 0.64 22.68
N THR A 70 -14.19 0.90 23.06
CA THR A 70 -13.55 0.25 24.21
C THR A 70 -12.76 1.27 25.02
N LYS A 71 -12.32 0.86 26.22
CA LYS A 71 -11.39 1.65 27.05
C LYS A 71 -10.06 1.99 26.36
N TYR A 72 -9.68 1.25 25.31
CA TYR A 72 -8.43 1.46 24.57
C TYR A 72 -8.59 2.31 23.31
N GLY A 73 -9.82 2.72 22.97
CA GLY A 73 -10.18 3.40 21.73
C GLY A 73 -10.99 2.51 20.78
N SER A 74 -11.17 2.97 19.55
CA SER A 74 -11.90 2.26 18.50
C SER A 74 -11.00 1.40 17.63
N TYR A 75 -9.74 1.80 17.42
CA TYR A 75 -8.83 1.17 16.44
C TYR A 75 -7.74 0.33 17.10
N ARG A 76 -7.17 0.83 18.19
CA ARG A 76 -6.10 0.16 18.93
C ARG A 76 -6.44 -1.26 19.43
N PRO A 77 -7.68 -1.59 19.87
CA PRO A 77 -7.99 -2.93 20.35
C PRO A 77 -7.72 -4.04 19.33
N TYR A 78 -7.92 -3.77 18.05
CA TYR A 78 -7.69 -4.74 16.97
C TYR A 78 -6.22 -5.16 16.88
N LEU A 79 -5.28 -4.24 17.13
CA LEU A 79 -3.85 -4.55 17.21
C LEU A 79 -3.54 -5.51 18.37
N LEU A 80 -4.27 -5.41 19.49
CA LEU A 80 -4.05 -6.25 20.66
C LEU A 80 -4.71 -7.62 20.50
N TRP A 81 -5.98 -7.65 20.08
CA TRP A 81 -6.78 -8.87 20.01
C TRP A 81 -6.36 -9.79 18.88
N LEU A 82 -5.96 -9.23 17.74
CA LEU A 82 -5.69 -10.01 16.54
C LEU A 82 -4.21 -10.27 16.28
N ALA A 83 -3.28 -9.65 17.02
CA ALA A 83 -1.84 -9.89 16.82
C ALA A 83 -1.48 -11.39 16.94
N ILE A 84 -1.95 -12.08 17.98
CA ILE A 84 -1.67 -13.51 18.18
C ILE A 84 -2.40 -14.37 17.12
N PRO A 85 -3.73 -14.22 16.88
CA PRO A 85 -4.41 -14.92 15.79
C PRO A 85 -3.71 -14.75 14.44
N PHE A 86 -3.24 -13.54 14.14
CA PHE A 86 -2.52 -13.24 12.90
C PHE A 86 -1.23 -14.05 12.78
N ALA A 87 -0.44 -14.14 13.86
CA ALA A 87 0.77 -14.95 13.86
C ALA A 87 0.50 -16.44 13.71
N VAL A 88 -0.49 -16.97 14.45
CA VAL A 88 -0.87 -18.38 14.38
C VAL A 88 -1.33 -18.76 12.97
N ILE A 89 -2.24 -17.98 12.38
CA ILE A 89 -2.77 -18.24 11.05
C ILE A 89 -1.70 -18.07 9.97
N SER A 90 -0.75 -17.14 10.15
CA SER A 90 0.41 -17.00 9.26
C SER A 90 1.25 -18.27 9.25
N VAL A 91 1.51 -18.89 10.41
CA VAL A 91 2.26 -20.17 10.48
C VAL A 91 1.47 -21.32 9.87
N ILE A 92 0.17 -21.41 10.17
CA ILE A 92 -0.71 -22.47 9.62
C ILE A 92 -0.75 -22.40 8.08
N THR A 93 -0.79 -21.19 7.51
CA THR A 93 -0.80 -21.00 6.03
C THR A 93 0.47 -21.55 5.37
N PHE A 94 1.61 -21.52 6.06
CA PHE A 94 2.89 -22.07 5.59
C PHE A 94 3.21 -23.45 6.19
N THR A 95 2.19 -24.17 6.63
CA THR A 95 2.31 -25.57 7.09
C THR A 95 1.81 -26.51 5.99
N THR A 96 2.52 -27.61 5.76
CA THR A 96 2.23 -28.63 4.75
C THR A 96 1.70 -29.92 5.40
N PRO A 97 0.40 -29.99 5.74
CA PRO A 97 -0.17 -31.25 6.22
C PRO A 97 -0.20 -32.30 5.09
N GLU A 98 0.12 -33.55 5.43
CA GLU A 98 -0.02 -34.67 4.49
C GLU A 98 -1.52 -34.92 4.22
N MET A 99 -1.96 -34.59 3.00
CA MET A 99 -3.35 -34.67 2.55
C MET A 99 -3.39 -35.07 1.08
N ASP A 100 -4.54 -35.56 0.60
CA ASP A 100 -4.78 -35.78 -0.83
C ASP A 100 -4.84 -34.44 -1.60
N ASP A 101 -4.71 -34.49 -2.92
CA ASP A 101 -4.61 -33.28 -3.74
C ASP A 101 -5.85 -32.38 -3.65
N ALA A 102 -7.04 -32.96 -3.48
CA ALA A 102 -8.28 -32.21 -3.30
C ALA A 102 -8.31 -31.46 -1.96
N ASN A 103 -7.93 -32.11 -0.85
CA ASN A 103 -7.92 -31.47 0.46
C ASN A 103 -6.76 -30.47 0.60
N LYS A 104 -5.64 -30.65 -0.12
CA LYS A 104 -4.59 -29.62 -0.22
C LYS A 104 -5.13 -28.30 -0.77
N ILE A 105 -5.92 -28.36 -1.85
CA ILE A 105 -6.51 -27.16 -2.46
C ILE A 105 -7.47 -26.48 -1.47
N ILE A 106 -8.33 -27.26 -0.81
CA ILE A 106 -9.27 -26.75 0.20
C ILE A 106 -8.50 -26.12 1.38
N TYR A 107 -7.45 -26.78 1.87
CA TYR A 107 -6.60 -26.28 2.94
C TYR A 107 -5.93 -24.96 2.57
N ALA A 108 -5.29 -24.88 1.40
CA ALA A 108 -4.67 -23.66 0.90
C ALA A 108 -5.68 -22.52 0.76
N PHE A 109 -6.89 -22.83 0.27
CA PHE A 109 -7.97 -21.84 0.13
C PHE A 109 -8.43 -21.30 1.49
N VAL A 110 -8.72 -22.19 2.44
CA VAL A 110 -9.21 -21.81 3.77
C VAL A 110 -8.17 -21.02 4.56
N THR A 111 -6.94 -21.53 4.64
CA THR A 111 -5.87 -20.89 5.42
C THR A 111 -5.49 -19.53 4.86
N TYR A 112 -5.34 -19.41 3.54
CA TYR A 112 -5.07 -18.12 2.90
C TYR A 112 -6.23 -17.14 3.03
N THR A 113 -7.48 -17.59 2.89
CA THR A 113 -8.65 -16.72 3.12
C THR A 113 -8.67 -16.21 4.56
N LEU A 114 -8.45 -17.09 5.55
CA LEU A 114 -8.37 -16.69 6.95
C LEU A 114 -7.23 -15.71 7.21
N LEU A 115 -6.06 -15.93 6.62
CA LEU A 115 -4.91 -15.03 6.74
C LEU A 115 -5.26 -13.62 6.23
N MET A 116 -5.89 -13.54 5.06
CA MET A 116 -6.27 -12.26 4.46
C MET A 116 -7.39 -11.57 5.25
N LEU A 117 -8.35 -12.32 5.80
CA LEU A 117 -9.38 -11.76 6.68
C LEU A 117 -8.79 -11.14 7.95
N VAL A 118 -7.87 -11.84 8.62
CA VAL A 118 -7.20 -11.30 9.81
C VAL A 118 -6.28 -10.14 9.47
N TYR A 119 -5.60 -10.21 8.32
CA TYR A 119 -4.81 -9.09 7.80
C TYR A 119 -5.67 -7.85 7.62
N THR A 120 -6.84 -7.96 6.99
CA THR A 120 -7.81 -6.86 6.84
C THR A 120 -8.30 -6.35 8.20
N ALA A 121 -8.63 -7.26 9.12
CA ALA A 121 -9.12 -6.93 10.45
C ALA A 121 -8.10 -6.20 11.33
N ILE A 122 -6.80 -6.28 11.02
CA ILE A 122 -5.74 -5.50 11.65
C ILE A 122 -5.42 -4.24 10.85
N ASN A 123 -5.18 -4.38 9.54
CA ASN A 123 -4.55 -3.36 8.73
C ASN A 123 -5.46 -2.17 8.44
N ILE A 124 -6.78 -2.39 8.34
CA ILE A 124 -7.76 -1.30 8.19
C ILE A 124 -7.83 -0.44 9.45
N PRO A 125 -8.10 -0.99 10.66
CA PRO A 125 -8.06 -0.19 11.87
C PRO A 125 -6.69 0.47 12.10
N TYR A 126 -5.59 -0.23 11.80
CA TYR A 126 -4.24 0.32 11.86
C TYR A 126 -4.06 1.54 10.94
N SER A 127 -4.52 1.45 9.69
CA SER A 127 -4.45 2.55 8.73
C SER A 127 -5.29 3.75 9.17
N ALA A 128 -6.49 3.48 9.72
CA ALA A 128 -7.39 4.49 10.25
C ALA A 128 -6.84 5.18 11.52
N LEU A 129 -6.09 4.44 12.35
CA LEU A 129 -5.43 4.97 13.55
C LEU A 129 -4.57 6.21 13.22
N GLY A 130 -3.87 6.20 12.08
CA GLY A 130 -3.06 7.35 11.64
C GLY A 130 -3.83 8.67 11.50
N GLY A 131 -5.12 8.61 11.19
CA GLY A 131 -5.99 9.78 11.09
C GLY A 131 -6.45 10.35 12.44
N VAL A 132 -6.42 9.53 13.50
CA VAL A 132 -6.94 9.89 14.83
C VAL A 132 -5.86 10.08 15.91
N LEU A 133 -4.59 9.83 15.57
CA LEU A 133 -3.44 10.12 16.43
C LEU A 133 -3.23 11.62 16.66
N SER A 134 -3.59 12.47 15.68
CA SER A 134 -3.46 13.91 15.77
C SER A 134 -4.52 14.65 14.96
N SER A 135 -5.03 15.75 15.51
CA SER A 135 -5.83 16.73 14.80
C SER A 135 -4.97 17.68 13.94
N ASN A 136 -3.65 17.73 14.14
CA ASN A 136 -2.79 18.64 13.40
C ASN A 136 -2.47 18.09 12.00
N PRO A 137 -2.84 18.81 10.91
CA PRO A 137 -2.62 18.36 9.53
C PRO A 137 -1.15 18.05 9.18
N ASN A 138 -0.19 18.78 9.75
CA ASN A 138 1.25 18.58 9.50
C ASN A 138 1.80 17.36 10.25
N GLU A 139 1.25 17.07 11.44
CA GLU A 139 1.61 15.86 12.18
C GLU A 139 1.10 14.61 11.46
N ARG A 140 -0.10 14.67 10.86
CA ARG A 140 -0.63 13.57 10.03
C ARG A 140 0.31 13.22 8.88
N VAL A 141 0.84 14.20 8.14
CA VAL A 141 1.84 13.94 7.08
C VAL A 141 3.10 13.29 7.65
N SER A 142 3.60 13.80 8.78
CA SER A 142 4.78 13.25 9.46
C SER A 142 4.59 11.78 9.84
N ILE A 143 3.46 11.43 10.45
CA ILE A 143 3.12 10.06 10.82
C ILE A 143 3.10 9.15 9.60
N GLN A 144 2.48 9.59 8.50
CA GLN A 144 2.41 8.80 7.27
C GLN A 144 3.79 8.62 6.62
N SER A 145 4.66 9.63 6.64
CA SER A 145 6.05 9.48 6.19
C SER A 145 6.82 8.44 7.02
N TYR A 146 6.70 8.48 8.35
CA TYR A 146 7.30 7.46 9.23
C TYR A 146 6.74 6.08 8.90
N ARG A 147 5.41 5.98 8.76
CA ARG A 147 4.73 4.72 8.41
C ARG A 147 5.37 4.05 7.20
N PHE A 148 5.42 4.76 6.08
CA PHE A 148 5.91 4.19 4.83
C PHE A 148 7.41 3.85 4.86
N VAL A 149 8.23 4.65 5.54
CA VAL A 149 9.66 4.31 5.70
C VAL A 149 9.82 3.01 6.49
N PHE A 150 9.10 2.86 7.60
CA PHE A 150 9.13 1.63 8.41
C PHE A 150 8.48 0.43 7.72
N GLY A 151 7.42 0.63 6.94
CA GLY A 151 6.81 -0.40 6.09
C GLY A 151 7.79 -0.93 5.04
N MET A 152 8.52 -0.03 4.38
CA MET A 152 9.58 -0.38 3.42
C MET A 152 10.72 -1.17 4.08
N LEU A 153 11.14 -0.78 5.29
CA LEU A 153 12.13 -1.55 6.06
C LEU A 153 11.61 -2.95 6.40
N GLY A 154 10.32 -3.10 6.68
CA GLY A 154 9.70 -4.42 6.87
C GLY A 154 9.74 -5.28 5.61
N GLY A 155 9.46 -4.69 4.45
CA GLY A 155 9.60 -5.39 3.17
C GLY A 155 11.03 -5.80 2.84
N LEU A 156 12.01 -4.93 3.15
CA LEU A 156 13.43 -5.25 3.00
C LEU A 156 13.86 -6.41 3.91
N LEU A 157 13.38 -6.42 5.17
CA LEU A 157 13.65 -7.51 6.10
C LEU A 157 13.16 -8.84 5.53
N VAL A 158 11.97 -8.86 4.94
CA VAL A 158 11.41 -10.07 4.29
C VAL A 158 12.26 -10.51 3.11
N THR A 159 12.59 -9.61 2.17
CA THR A 159 13.33 -9.98 0.97
C THR A 159 14.74 -10.46 1.29
N SER A 160 15.41 -9.84 2.27
CA SER A 160 16.80 -10.18 2.62
C SER A 160 16.93 -11.37 3.57
N CYS A 161 15.98 -11.59 4.48
CA CYS A 161 16.13 -12.59 5.54
C CYS A 161 15.34 -13.88 5.32
N THR A 162 14.26 -13.89 4.51
CA THR A 162 13.37 -15.06 4.42
C THR A 162 14.11 -16.30 3.92
N LEU A 163 14.73 -16.27 2.74
CA LEU A 163 15.41 -17.44 2.19
C LEU A 163 16.61 -17.92 3.05
N PRO A 164 17.49 -17.03 3.55
CA PRO A 164 18.55 -17.46 4.47
C PRO A 164 18.03 -18.11 5.75
N LEU A 165 16.90 -17.66 6.30
CA LEU A 165 16.28 -18.29 7.46
C LEU A 165 15.66 -19.64 7.10
N VAL A 166 15.04 -19.76 5.92
CA VAL A 166 14.48 -21.03 5.43
C VAL A 166 15.57 -22.07 5.29
N THR A 167 16.71 -21.73 4.70
CA THR A 167 17.84 -22.67 4.56
C THR A 167 18.44 -23.04 5.91
N TRP A 168 18.59 -22.06 6.81
CA TRP A 168 19.14 -22.27 8.15
C TRP A 168 18.25 -23.16 9.04
N PHE A 169 16.95 -22.87 9.09
CA PHE A 169 15.99 -23.65 9.90
C PHE A 169 15.59 -24.96 9.24
N GLY A 170 15.50 -24.99 7.91
CA GLY A 170 15.06 -26.16 7.16
C GLY A 170 16.10 -27.27 7.17
N ASN A 171 17.39 -26.93 7.20
CA ASN A 171 18.50 -27.89 7.16
C ASN A 171 18.33 -28.97 6.06
N GLY A 172 17.86 -28.55 4.88
CA GLY A 172 17.51 -29.41 3.74
C GLY A 172 16.01 -29.74 3.59
N ASN A 173 15.19 -29.54 4.62
CA ASN A 173 13.73 -29.63 4.55
C ASN A 173 13.11 -28.24 4.38
N ASN A 174 12.73 -27.90 3.14
CA ASN A 174 12.14 -26.60 2.81
C ASN A 174 10.78 -26.39 3.49
N GLU A 175 9.96 -27.41 3.65
CA GLU A 175 8.65 -27.32 4.32
C GLU A 175 8.81 -26.81 5.76
N MET A 176 9.67 -27.48 6.53
CA MET A 176 9.98 -27.09 7.90
C MET A 176 10.68 -25.73 7.96
N GLY A 177 11.55 -25.44 6.98
CA GLY A 177 12.26 -24.17 6.87
C GLY A 177 11.33 -22.97 6.71
N TYR A 178 10.32 -23.07 5.83
CA TYR A 178 9.30 -22.02 5.66
C TYR A 178 8.43 -21.88 6.90
N GLN A 179 7.97 -22.99 7.48
CA GLN A 179 7.14 -22.95 8.67
C GLN A 179 7.84 -22.26 9.87
N LEU A 180 9.10 -22.63 10.15
CA LEU A 180 9.88 -22.04 11.24
C LEU A 180 10.28 -20.59 10.97
N THR A 181 10.60 -20.25 9.73
CA THR A 181 10.87 -18.86 9.33
C THR A 181 9.64 -17.99 9.57
N MET A 182 8.45 -18.48 9.17
CA MET A 182 7.19 -17.79 9.40
C MET A 182 6.86 -17.66 10.89
N LEU A 183 7.20 -18.66 11.71
CA LEU A 183 7.06 -18.57 13.16
C LEU A 183 7.87 -17.40 13.73
N VAL A 184 9.15 -17.31 13.40
CA VAL A 184 10.04 -16.24 13.89
C VAL A 184 9.57 -14.87 13.41
N MET A 185 9.27 -14.75 12.12
CA MET A 185 8.79 -13.50 11.51
C MET A 185 7.46 -13.04 12.09
N SER A 186 6.54 -13.98 12.32
CA SER A 186 5.23 -13.69 12.90
C SER A 186 5.34 -13.29 14.37
N CYS A 187 6.20 -13.96 15.15
CA CYS A 187 6.50 -13.58 16.54
C CYS A 187 7.08 -12.16 16.63
N LEU A 188 7.99 -11.80 15.72
CA LEU A 188 8.47 -10.42 15.60
C LEU A 188 7.32 -9.46 15.29
N GLY A 189 6.45 -9.79 14.33
CA GLY A 189 5.26 -9.01 14.00
C GLY A 189 4.35 -8.76 15.21
N VAL A 190 4.11 -9.77 16.05
CA VAL A 190 3.33 -9.64 17.30
C VAL A 190 3.97 -8.61 18.22
N VAL A 191 5.28 -8.72 18.48
CA VAL A 191 6.00 -7.78 19.34
C VAL A 191 5.86 -6.35 18.81
N LEU A 192 6.02 -6.16 17.49
CA LEU A 192 5.89 -4.86 16.85
C LEU A 192 4.46 -4.29 16.95
N PHE A 193 3.42 -5.11 16.76
CA PHE A 193 2.03 -4.68 16.98
C PHE A 193 1.75 -4.29 18.42
N LEU A 194 2.28 -5.03 19.39
CA LEU A 194 2.12 -4.73 20.82
C LEU A 194 2.85 -3.44 21.20
N ILE A 195 4.04 -3.18 20.65
CA ILE A 195 4.75 -1.90 20.78
C ILE A 195 3.90 -0.78 20.20
N CYS A 196 3.38 -0.94 18.97
CA CYS A 196 2.48 0.04 18.36
C CYS A 196 1.27 0.33 19.27
N PHE A 197 0.59 -0.71 19.76
CA PHE A 197 -0.53 -0.57 20.69
C PHE A 197 -0.14 0.18 21.97
N ARG A 198 0.98 -0.19 22.61
CA ARG A 198 1.41 0.33 23.91
C ARG A 198 1.76 1.82 23.88
N TYR A 199 2.38 2.27 22.80
CA TYR A 199 2.91 3.63 22.69
C TYR A 199 2.01 4.59 21.92
N THR A 200 1.12 4.10 21.05
CA THR A 200 0.13 4.97 20.38
C THR A 200 -1.03 5.33 21.32
N LYS A 201 -1.63 6.51 21.10
CA LYS A 201 -2.83 6.97 21.82
C LYS A 201 -3.78 7.68 20.86
N GLU A 202 -5.02 7.21 20.82
CA GLU A 202 -6.10 7.87 20.11
C GLU A 202 -6.43 9.19 20.80
N ARG A 203 -6.43 10.29 20.06
CA ARG A 203 -6.73 11.65 20.58
C ARG A 203 -8.00 12.23 20.00
N VAL A 204 -8.43 11.69 18.87
CA VAL A 204 -9.59 12.15 18.12
C VAL A 204 -10.65 11.06 18.22
N SER A 205 -11.74 11.36 18.92
CA SER A 205 -12.82 10.39 19.16
C SER A 205 -13.80 10.34 17.98
N ASN A 206 -14.34 9.14 17.73
CA ASN A 206 -15.51 8.93 16.89
C ASN A 206 -16.75 8.85 17.81
N PRO A 207 -17.78 9.69 17.62
CA PRO A 207 -19.05 9.49 18.31
C PRO A 207 -19.68 8.17 17.86
N PRO A 208 -20.37 7.42 18.75
CA PRO A 208 -21.09 6.22 18.37
C PRO A 208 -22.20 6.53 17.35
N HIS A 209 -22.18 5.85 16.20
CA HIS A 209 -23.21 5.97 15.16
C HIS A 209 -23.96 4.66 15.00
N LYS A 210 -25.28 4.65 15.26
CA LYS A 210 -26.18 3.50 15.03
C LYS A 210 -26.67 3.38 13.58
N LEU A 211 -25.92 3.90 12.61
CA LEU A 211 -26.38 3.96 11.22
C LEU A 211 -26.09 2.65 10.49
N SER A 212 -27.03 2.20 9.66
CA SER A 212 -26.81 1.07 8.76
C SER A 212 -25.65 1.35 7.79
N LEU A 213 -24.91 0.29 7.41
CA LEU A 213 -23.80 0.38 6.45
C LEU A 213 -24.21 1.07 5.14
N LYS A 214 -25.42 0.77 4.64
CA LYS A 214 -25.98 1.38 3.43
C LYS A 214 -26.09 2.90 3.56
N THR A 215 -26.55 3.40 4.71
CA THR A 215 -26.65 4.84 4.98
C THR A 215 -25.28 5.48 5.11
N GLN A 216 -24.31 4.80 5.75
CA GLN A 216 -22.94 5.31 5.87
C GLN A 216 -22.28 5.44 4.49
N LEU A 217 -22.42 4.43 3.62
CA LEU A 217 -21.93 4.46 2.24
C LEU A 217 -22.59 5.57 1.42
N HIS A 218 -23.90 5.79 1.58
CA HIS A 218 -24.59 6.87 0.88
C HIS A 218 -24.07 8.25 1.29
N VAL A 219 -23.90 8.51 2.59
CA VAL A 219 -23.32 9.75 3.11
C VAL A 219 -21.88 9.93 2.61
N LEU A 220 -21.09 8.86 2.61
CA LEU A 220 -19.73 8.87 2.13
C LEU A 220 -19.65 9.26 0.64
N TRP A 221 -20.57 8.75 -0.19
CA TRP A 221 -20.59 9.05 -1.63
C TRP A 221 -21.00 10.49 -1.96
N GLN A 222 -21.66 11.18 -1.03
CA GLN A 222 -21.96 12.61 -1.16
C GLN A 222 -20.72 13.49 -0.91
N ASN A 223 -19.72 12.98 -0.18
CA ASN A 223 -18.48 13.71 0.12
C ASN A 223 -17.61 13.85 -1.16
N GLN A 224 -17.63 15.05 -1.75
CA GLN A 224 -16.92 15.34 -3.01
C GLN A 224 -15.38 15.18 -2.87
N PRO A 225 -14.70 15.74 -1.85
CA PRO A 225 -13.29 15.49 -1.61
C PRO A 225 -12.91 14.00 -1.53
N PHE A 226 -13.75 13.18 -0.90
CA PHE A 226 -13.54 11.73 -0.82
C PHE A 226 -13.55 11.06 -2.20
N LYS A 227 -14.54 11.36 -3.05
CA LYS A 227 -14.61 10.81 -4.42
C LYS A 227 -13.38 11.16 -5.25
N ILE A 228 -12.91 12.40 -5.12
CA ILE A 228 -11.70 12.88 -5.80
C ILE A 228 -10.47 12.09 -5.33
N LEU A 229 -10.33 11.85 -4.02
CA LEU A 229 -9.24 11.04 -3.49
C LEU A 229 -9.29 9.58 -3.96
N CYS A 230 -10.47 8.96 -4.02
CA CYS A 230 -10.62 7.59 -4.51
C CYS A 230 -10.14 7.47 -5.97
N MET A 231 -10.58 8.38 -6.83
CA MET A 231 -10.17 8.40 -8.24
C MET A 231 -8.67 8.70 -8.40
N ALA A 232 -8.14 9.66 -7.62
CA ALA A 232 -6.71 9.97 -7.64
C ALA A 232 -5.86 8.78 -7.17
N ALA A 233 -6.29 8.07 -6.12
CA ALA A 233 -5.60 6.88 -5.63
C ALA A 233 -5.62 5.76 -6.68
N LEU A 234 -6.78 5.47 -7.27
CA LEU A 234 -6.93 4.45 -8.31
C LEU A 234 -5.95 4.68 -9.48
N VAL A 235 -5.95 5.89 -10.04
CA VAL A 235 -5.10 6.22 -11.20
C VAL A 235 -3.62 6.23 -10.80
N LEU A 236 -3.26 6.83 -9.66
CA LEU A 236 -1.88 6.87 -9.19
C LEU A 236 -1.29 5.47 -9.04
N LEU A 237 -2.02 4.57 -8.36
CA LEU A 237 -1.53 3.23 -8.08
C LEU A 237 -1.46 2.37 -9.35
N THR A 238 -2.40 2.55 -10.28
CA THR A 238 -2.35 1.90 -11.59
C THR A 238 -1.07 2.28 -12.34
N SER A 239 -0.76 3.58 -12.43
CA SER A 239 0.43 4.08 -13.12
C SER A 239 1.73 3.72 -12.42
N MET A 240 1.72 3.72 -11.08
CA MET A 240 2.86 3.30 -10.28
C MET A 240 3.20 1.83 -10.53
N VAL A 241 2.20 0.94 -10.49
CA VAL A 241 2.43 -0.49 -10.73
C VAL A 241 2.88 -0.75 -12.15
N LEU A 242 2.22 -0.13 -13.13
CA LEU A 242 2.61 -0.23 -14.53
C LEU A 242 4.10 0.09 -14.74
N ARG A 243 4.56 1.21 -14.18
CA ARG A 243 5.97 1.59 -14.20
C ARG A 243 6.88 0.55 -13.54
N THR A 244 6.55 0.12 -12.32
CA THR A 244 7.41 -0.83 -11.59
C THR A 244 7.50 -2.19 -12.26
N THR A 245 6.40 -2.66 -12.86
CA THR A 245 6.37 -3.94 -13.58
C THR A 245 7.19 -3.87 -14.87
N LEU A 246 7.06 -2.78 -15.63
CA LEU A 246 7.74 -2.64 -16.93
C LEU A 246 9.22 -2.23 -16.82
N ALA A 247 9.67 -1.75 -15.66
CA ALA A 247 11.06 -1.36 -15.43
C ALA A 247 12.06 -2.48 -15.76
N ILE A 248 11.74 -3.73 -15.40
CA ILE A 248 12.61 -4.89 -15.67
C ILE A 248 12.73 -5.12 -17.19
N TYR A 249 11.61 -5.08 -17.90
CA TYR A 249 11.57 -5.28 -19.36
C TYR A 249 12.30 -4.17 -20.11
N TYR A 250 12.18 -2.93 -19.63
CA TYR A 250 12.93 -1.80 -20.17
C TYR A 250 14.44 -2.03 -20.07
N VAL A 251 14.96 -2.37 -18.88
CA VAL A 251 16.40 -2.57 -18.68
C VAL A 251 16.91 -3.79 -19.47
N LYS A 252 16.17 -4.91 -19.43
CA LYS A 252 16.58 -6.13 -20.13
C LYS A 252 16.56 -5.98 -21.65
N TYR A 253 15.47 -5.48 -22.22
CA TYR A 253 15.23 -5.57 -23.67
C TYR A 253 15.39 -4.26 -24.44
N VAL A 254 15.23 -3.11 -23.78
CA VAL A 254 15.39 -1.79 -24.41
C VAL A 254 16.82 -1.28 -24.21
N LEU A 255 17.32 -1.30 -22.97
CA LEU A 255 18.72 -0.94 -22.70
C LEU A 255 19.70 -2.07 -23.05
N GLY A 256 19.25 -3.32 -23.10
CA GLY A 256 20.12 -4.47 -23.36
C GLY A 256 21.12 -4.75 -22.24
N LYS A 257 20.77 -4.40 -20.98
CA LYS A 257 21.65 -4.48 -19.80
C LYS A 257 21.02 -5.33 -18.71
N GLU A 258 20.84 -6.61 -18.99
CA GLU A 258 20.24 -7.57 -18.04
C GLU A 258 21.01 -7.63 -16.70
N ASP A 259 22.32 -7.44 -16.74
CA ASP A 259 23.21 -7.37 -15.58
C ASP A 259 22.91 -6.21 -14.64
N LEU A 260 22.27 -5.13 -15.13
CA LEU A 260 22.00 -3.90 -14.37
C LEU A 260 20.56 -3.78 -13.85
N ILE A 261 19.72 -4.81 -14.00
CA ILE A 261 18.31 -4.78 -13.58
C ILE A 261 18.20 -4.52 -12.06
N THR A 262 19.02 -5.21 -11.28
CA THR A 262 18.99 -5.13 -9.81
C THR A 262 19.34 -3.72 -9.34
N GLU A 263 20.39 -3.13 -9.90
CA GLU A 263 20.87 -1.79 -9.61
C GLU A 263 19.81 -0.75 -10.00
N PHE A 264 19.19 -0.90 -11.16
CA PHE A 264 18.16 0.03 -11.63
C PHE A 264 16.93 0.06 -10.71
N VAL A 265 16.40 -1.13 -10.38
CA VAL A 265 15.22 -1.27 -9.50
C VAL A 265 15.55 -0.80 -8.08
N THR A 266 16.72 -1.17 -7.55
CA THR A 266 17.19 -0.75 -6.22
C THR A 266 17.34 0.75 -6.14
N LEU A 267 17.93 1.38 -7.16
CA LEU A 267 18.06 2.84 -7.21
C LEU A 267 16.68 3.51 -7.20
N GLY A 268 15.71 2.98 -7.95
CA GLY A 268 14.31 3.44 -7.89
C GLY A 268 13.70 3.34 -6.48
N MET A 269 13.96 2.24 -5.76
CA MET A 269 13.52 2.07 -4.36
C MET A 269 14.16 3.08 -3.42
N ILE A 270 15.47 3.37 -3.56
CA ILE A 270 16.15 4.41 -2.78
C ILE A 270 15.48 5.78 -3.05
N GLY A 271 15.18 6.08 -4.32
CA GLY A 271 14.42 7.27 -4.70
C GLY A 271 13.08 7.34 -3.97
N ASN A 272 12.31 6.25 -3.97
CA ASN A 272 11.03 6.16 -3.27
C ASN A 272 11.17 6.46 -1.75
N ILE A 273 12.12 5.82 -1.07
CA ILE A 273 12.35 6.00 0.38
C ILE A 273 12.68 7.46 0.69
N LEU A 274 13.63 8.05 -0.04
CA LEU A 274 14.04 9.44 0.15
C LEU A 274 12.90 10.41 -0.16
N GLY A 275 12.12 10.14 -1.21
CA GLY A 275 10.94 10.91 -1.57
C GLY A 275 9.92 10.95 -0.43
N CYS A 276 9.61 9.79 0.13
CA CYS A 276 8.69 9.66 1.27
C CYS A 276 9.17 10.43 2.52
N ALA A 277 10.47 10.36 2.83
CA ALA A 277 11.08 11.09 3.93
C ALA A 277 10.99 12.62 3.75
N CYS A 278 11.10 13.09 2.50
CA CYS A 278 11.04 14.51 2.13
C CYS A 278 9.61 15.09 2.09
N ALA A 279 8.56 14.27 2.20
CA ALA A 279 7.17 14.74 2.11
C ALA A 279 6.78 15.71 3.24
N GLN A 280 7.26 15.49 4.47
CA GLN A 280 6.93 16.35 5.61
C GLN A 280 7.57 17.76 5.52
N PRO A 281 8.89 17.92 5.25
CA PRO A 281 9.48 19.23 5.00
C PRO A 281 8.72 20.02 3.93
N LEU A 282 8.32 19.35 2.84
CA LEU A 282 7.54 19.98 1.78
C LEU A 282 6.16 20.45 2.26
N SER A 283 5.42 19.61 3.00
CA SER A 283 4.08 19.95 3.48
C SER A 283 4.05 21.10 4.48
N LYS A 284 5.17 21.38 5.16
CA LYS A 284 5.30 22.53 6.06
C LYS A 284 5.47 23.85 5.30
N ARG A 285 6.10 23.82 4.13
CA ARG A 285 6.40 25.01 3.32
C ARG A 285 5.31 25.32 2.30
N PHE A 286 4.68 24.29 1.75
CA PHE A 286 3.68 24.41 0.69
C PHE A 286 2.34 23.82 1.09
N ASP A 287 1.28 24.29 0.43
CA ASP A 287 -0.04 23.72 0.57
C ASP A 287 -0.07 22.25 0.09
N LYS A 288 -0.69 21.34 0.86
CA LYS A 288 -0.68 19.90 0.53
C LYS A 288 -1.30 19.62 -0.84
N LYS A 289 -2.35 20.35 -1.25
CA LYS A 289 -3.00 20.16 -2.56
C LYS A 289 -2.06 20.64 -3.65
N VAL A 290 -1.52 21.85 -3.51
CA VAL A 290 -0.62 22.47 -4.49
C VAL A 290 0.65 21.63 -4.67
N ALA A 291 1.31 21.27 -3.56
CA ALA A 291 2.48 20.40 -3.57
C ALA A 291 2.21 19.07 -4.27
N TYR A 292 1.07 18.43 -3.98
CA TYR A 292 0.70 17.17 -4.60
C TYR A 292 0.54 17.29 -6.12
N VAL A 293 -0.16 18.33 -6.60
CA VAL A 293 -0.37 18.56 -8.05
C VAL A 293 0.97 18.80 -8.77
N TYR A 294 1.84 19.65 -8.22
CA TYR A 294 3.15 19.90 -8.84
C TYR A 294 4.07 18.68 -8.84
N LEU A 295 4.07 17.88 -7.76
CA LEU A 295 4.84 16.63 -7.73
C LEU A 295 4.40 15.67 -8.84
N GLN A 296 3.11 15.61 -9.15
CA GLN A 296 2.59 14.78 -10.23
C GLN A 296 2.95 15.31 -11.62
N TYR A 297 2.94 16.63 -11.82
CA TYR A 297 3.46 17.22 -13.07
C TYR A 297 4.96 17.00 -13.24
N ILE A 298 5.76 17.17 -12.18
CA ILE A 298 7.20 16.88 -12.22
C ILE A 298 7.44 15.41 -12.57
N SER A 299 6.66 14.50 -11.96
CA SER A 299 6.74 13.07 -12.24
C SER A 299 6.38 12.76 -13.69
N ALA A 300 5.33 13.41 -14.24
CA ALA A 300 4.97 13.28 -15.65
C ALA A 300 6.06 13.77 -16.60
N ILE A 301 6.69 14.91 -16.29
CA ILE A 301 7.78 15.46 -17.09
C ILE A 301 8.98 14.50 -17.08
N LEU A 302 9.40 14.00 -15.92
CA LEU A 302 10.51 13.04 -15.82
C LEU A 302 10.20 11.73 -16.57
N SER A 303 8.95 11.27 -16.46
CA SER A 303 8.44 10.12 -17.21
C SER A 303 8.53 10.32 -18.72
N CYS A 304 8.13 11.49 -19.23
CA CYS A 304 8.26 11.85 -20.64
C CYS A 304 9.72 12.01 -21.06
N LEU A 305 10.56 12.63 -20.23
CA LEU A 305 11.99 12.78 -20.51
C LEU A 305 12.66 11.42 -20.66
N ALA A 306 12.27 10.42 -19.84
CA ALA A 306 12.79 9.06 -19.94
C ALA A 306 12.53 8.40 -21.30
N PHE A 307 11.46 8.78 -22.01
CA PHE A 307 11.16 8.27 -23.35
C PHE A 307 12.21 8.71 -24.40
N PHE A 308 12.78 9.90 -24.25
CA PHE A 308 13.71 10.48 -25.21
C PHE A 308 15.17 10.15 -24.93
N ILE A 309 15.48 9.39 -23.87
CA ILE A 309 16.86 9.03 -23.52
C ILE A 309 17.34 7.92 -24.47
N PRO A 310 18.41 8.15 -25.26
CA PRO A 310 19.02 7.11 -26.07
C PRO A 310 19.54 5.95 -25.21
N ASN A 311 19.43 4.71 -25.71
CA ASN A 311 19.79 3.50 -24.97
C ASN A 311 21.27 3.45 -24.53
N GLU A 312 22.15 4.20 -25.22
CA GLU A 312 23.57 4.33 -24.89
C GLU A 312 23.82 5.10 -23.58
N HIS A 313 22.91 6.01 -23.20
CA HIS A 313 23.05 6.87 -22.02
C HIS A 313 22.45 6.24 -20.76
N VAL A 314 22.94 5.04 -20.41
CA VAL A 314 22.45 4.25 -19.26
C VAL A 314 22.47 5.04 -17.96
N LEU A 315 23.55 5.77 -17.65
CA LEU A 315 23.64 6.57 -16.42
C LEU A 315 22.55 7.65 -16.32
N LEU A 316 22.20 8.27 -17.45
CA LEU A 316 21.14 9.27 -17.50
C LEU A 316 19.78 8.62 -17.27
N ALA A 317 19.52 7.45 -17.84
CA ALA A 317 18.29 6.68 -17.60
C ALA A 317 18.13 6.33 -16.10
N PHE A 318 19.22 5.92 -15.43
CA PHE A 318 19.24 5.64 -13.99
C PHE A 318 18.90 6.89 -13.16
N LEU A 319 19.52 8.03 -13.48
CA LEU A 319 19.30 9.28 -12.77
C LEU A 319 17.86 9.79 -12.94
N VAL A 320 17.33 9.76 -14.16
CA VAL A 320 15.95 10.18 -14.44
C VAL A 320 14.95 9.25 -13.76
N TYR A 321 15.18 7.94 -13.78
CA TYR A 321 14.35 6.96 -13.08
C TYR A 321 14.36 7.15 -11.55
N PHE A 322 15.53 7.42 -10.97
CA PHE A 322 15.66 7.77 -9.55
C PHE A 322 14.82 9.00 -9.18
N LEU A 323 14.99 10.10 -9.93
CA LEU A 323 14.24 11.34 -9.68
C LEU A 323 12.74 11.12 -9.86
N TRP A 324 12.36 10.37 -10.88
CA TRP A 324 10.96 10.05 -11.15
C TRP A 324 10.32 9.29 -9.98
N CYS A 325 10.99 8.24 -9.47
CA CYS A 325 10.56 7.52 -8.27
C CYS A 325 10.47 8.44 -7.05
N PHE A 326 11.50 9.28 -6.85
CA PHE A 326 11.58 10.23 -5.74
C PHE A 326 10.39 11.19 -5.69
N PHE A 327 10.09 11.89 -6.78
CA PHE A 327 8.98 12.84 -6.80
C PHE A 327 7.60 12.15 -6.73
N THR A 328 7.46 10.99 -7.38
CA THR A 328 6.21 10.21 -7.32
C THR A 328 5.93 9.76 -5.89
N GLN A 329 6.92 9.22 -5.18
CA GLN A 329 6.74 8.69 -3.83
C GLN A 329 6.57 9.79 -2.78
N MET A 330 7.17 10.96 -2.98
CA MET A 330 6.95 12.13 -2.11
C MET A 330 5.48 12.54 -2.03
N ALA A 331 4.69 12.29 -3.08
CA ALA A 331 3.26 12.57 -3.07
C ALA A 331 2.45 11.59 -2.20
N THR A 332 2.96 10.38 -1.95
CA THR A 332 2.16 9.31 -1.30
C THR A 332 1.78 9.64 0.16
N PRO A 333 2.69 10.08 1.05
CA PRO A 333 2.30 10.49 2.41
C PRO A 333 1.27 11.63 2.42
N LEU A 334 1.30 12.52 1.42
CA LEU A 334 0.33 13.59 1.27
C LEU A 334 -1.06 13.06 0.92
N LEU A 335 -1.17 12.04 0.04
CA LEU A 335 -2.43 11.36 -0.28
C LEU A 335 -3.07 10.78 0.98
N TRP A 336 -2.28 10.06 1.77
CA TRP A 336 -2.75 9.41 3.00
C TRP A 336 -3.11 10.41 4.09
N ALA A 337 -2.37 11.50 4.22
CA ALA A 337 -2.72 12.57 5.15
C ALA A 337 -4.02 13.30 4.74
N LYS A 338 -4.33 13.39 3.45
CA LYS A 338 -5.58 13.98 2.94
C LYS A 338 -6.81 13.12 3.24
N MET A 339 -6.67 11.82 3.48
CA MET A 339 -7.82 10.98 3.89
C MET A 339 -8.46 11.51 5.18
N ALA A 340 -7.64 11.86 6.17
CA ALA A 340 -8.10 12.49 7.41
C ALA A 340 -8.74 13.88 7.17
N ASP A 341 -8.24 14.64 6.21
CA ASP A 341 -8.81 15.93 5.82
C ASP A 341 -10.25 15.75 5.24
N THR A 342 -10.50 14.67 4.48
CA THR A 342 -11.85 14.34 3.97
C THR A 342 -12.81 13.85 5.05
N ILE A 343 -12.28 13.18 6.08
CA ILE A 343 -13.05 12.79 7.26
C ILE A 343 -13.52 14.04 7.99
N ASP A 344 -12.61 14.96 8.30
CA ASP A 344 -12.94 16.20 9.01
C ASP A 344 -13.95 17.05 8.22
N TYR A 345 -13.83 17.11 6.89
CA TYR A 345 -14.84 17.72 6.03
C TYR A 345 -16.21 17.03 6.12
N GLY A 346 -16.25 15.69 6.14
CA GLY A 346 -17.49 14.93 6.32
C GLY A 346 -18.18 15.21 7.66
N VAL A 347 -17.40 15.37 8.74
CA VAL A 347 -17.93 15.80 10.04
C VAL A 347 -18.48 17.22 9.96
N TRP A 348 -17.77 18.13 9.29
CA TRP A 348 -18.19 19.52 9.16
C TRP A 348 -19.50 19.68 8.38
N GLN A 349 -19.70 18.92 7.30
CA GLN A 349 -20.92 18.97 6.50
C GLN A 349 -22.11 18.26 7.16
N ASN A 350 -21.91 17.03 7.62
CA ASN A 350 -23.01 16.12 7.95
C ASN A 350 -23.05 15.75 9.44
N GLY A 351 -22.10 16.25 10.25
CA GLY A 351 -21.96 15.91 11.67
C GLY A 351 -21.46 14.49 11.93
N ARG A 352 -21.15 13.72 10.88
CA ARG A 352 -20.86 12.27 10.96
C ARG A 352 -19.40 11.98 10.71
N ARG A 353 -18.78 11.21 11.60
CA ARG A 353 -17.37 10.79 11.50
C ARG A 353 -17.28 9.33 11.08
N LEU A 354 -16.94 9.10 9.82
CA LEU A 354 -16.86 7.77 9.18
C LEU A 354 -15.39 7.42 8.88
N THR A 355 -14.55 7.46 9.90
CA THR A 355 -13.10 7.39 9.75
C THR A 355 -12.66 6.04 9.15
N GLY A 356 -13.06 4.92 9.76
CA GLY A 356 -12.74 3.57 9.32
C GLY A 356 -13.31 3.27 7.94
N LEU A 357 -14.56 3.66 7.66
CA LEU A 357 -15.17 3.45 6.35
C LEU A 357 -14.48 4.25 5.23
N VAL A 358 -14.05 5.50 5.49
CA VAL A 358 -13.27 6.30 4.53
C VAL A 358 -11.94 5.60 4.22
N TYR A 359 -11.18 5.19 5.25
CA TYR A 359 -9.90 4.51 5.06
C TYR A 359 -10.06 3.19 4.31
N ALA A 360 -11.02 2.35 4.71
CA ALA A 360 -11.31 1.08 4.05
C ALA A 360 -11.66 1.27 2.57
N SER A 361 -12.55 2.23 2.28
CA SER A 361 -12.99 2.49 0.91
C SER A 361 -11.85 3.00 0.02
N ILE A 362 -11.01 3.91 0.52
CA ILE A 362 -9.85 4.38 -0.26
C ILE A 362 -8.82 3.26 -0.45
N VAL A 363 -8.57 2.44 0.57
CA VAL A 363 -7.69 1.26 0.47
C VAL A 363 -8.20 0.26 -0.57
N PHE A 364 -9.51 0.06 -0.66
CA PHE A 364 -10.10 -0.74 -1.73
C PHE A 364 -9.75 -0.20 -3.13
N PHE A 365 -9.90 1.11 -3.37
CA PHE A 365 -9.51 1.72 -4.65
C PHE A 365 -7.99 1.66 -4.91
N ILE A 366 -7.16 1.72 -3.87
CA ILE A 366 -5.72 1.48 -3.96
C ILE A 366 -5.45 0.05 -4.45
N LYS A 367 -6.06 -0.97 -3.82
CA LYS A 367 -5.92 -2.38 -4.21
C LYS A 367 -6.40 -2.62 -5.65
N LEU A 368 -7.52 -2.01 -6.03
CA LEU A 368 -8.04 -2.08 -7.40
C LEU A 368 -7.04 -1.48 -8.41
N GLY A 369 -6.44 -0.33 -8.07
CA GLY A 369 -5.40 0.28 -8.91
C GLY A 369 -4.17 -0.59 -9.07
N LEU A 370 -3.72 -1.25 -8.01
CA LEU A 370 -2.61 -2.21 -8.08
C LEU A 370 -2.92 -3.36 -9.05
N ALA A 371 -4.12 -3.94 -8.96
CA ALA A 371 -4.56 -5.03 -9.82
C ALA A 371 -4.66 -4.61 -11.29
N LEU A 372 -5.28 -3.45 -11.56
CA LEU A 372 -5.39 -2.90 -12.91
C LEU A 372 -4.02 -2.56 -13.51
N GLY A 373 -3.10 -2.01 -12.73
CA GLY A 373 -1.76 -1.67 -13.21
C GLY A 373 -0.98 -2.90 -13.68
N GLY A 374 -1.05 -4.01 -12.92
CA GLY A 374 -0.42 -5.28 -13.29
C GLY A 374 -1.07 -5.91 -14.53
N ALA A 375 -2.40 -5.90 -14.60
CA ALA A 375 -3.14 -6.42 -15.76
C ALA A 375 -2.83 -5.62 -17.04
N ILE A 376 -2.85 -4.28 -16.97
CA ILE A 376 -2.51 -3.39 -18.09
C ILE A 376 -1.07 -3.64 -18.56
N ALA A 377 -0.11 -3.81 -17.64
CA ALA A 377 1.27 -4.13 -18.02
C ALA A 377 1.35 -5.42 -18.85
N GLY A 378 0.65 -6.48 -18.42
CA GLY A 378 0.59 -7.75 -19.15
C GLY A 378 -0.10 -7.63 -20.51
N TRP A 379 -1.23 -6.92 -20.58
CA TRP A 379 -1.95 -6.68 -21.84
C TRP A 379 -1.13 -5.87 -22.84
N LEU A 380 -0.37 -4.88 -22.38
CA LEU A 380 0.52 -4.10 -23.24
C LEU A 380 1.66 -4.96 -23.79
N LEU A 381 2.30 -5.79 -22.95
CA LEU A 381 3.32 -6.74 -23.41
C LEU A 381 2.76 -7.69 -24.48
N ALA A 382 1.55 -8.24 -24.26
CA ALA A 382 0.88 -9.09 -25.24
C ALA A 382 0.51 -8.33 -26.53
N TYR A 383 0.00 -7.10 -26.42
CA TYR A 383 -0.35 -6.25 -27.56
C TYR A 383 0.87 -5.97 -28.45
N TYR A 384 2.03 -5.69 -27.84
CA TYR A 384 3.30 -5.49 -28.55
C TYR A 384 4.04 -6.79 -28.94
N GLN A 385 3.38 -7.95 -28.78
CA GLN A 385 3.91 -9.27 -29.15
C GLN A 385 5.25 -9.60 -28.46
N TYR A 386 5.39 -9.24 -27.18
CA TYR A 386 6.54 -9.60 -26.37
C TYR A 386 6.71 -11.12 -26.28
N GLN A 387 7.93 -11.59 -26.53
CA GLN A 387 8.33 -12.99 -26.35
C GLN A 387 9.59 -13.06 -25.48
N ALA A 388 9.60 -14.00 -24.53
CA ALA A 388 10.71 -14.13 -23.60
C ALA A 388 11.96 -14.72 -24.29
N ASN A 389 13.13 -14.24 -23.88
CA ASN A 389 14.47 -14.75 -24.26
C ASN A 389 14.77 -14.85 -25.77
N VAL A 390 14.03 -14.14 -26.61
CA VAL A 390 14.32 -13.98 -28.04
C VAL A 390 14.72 -12.54 -28.32
N GLU A 391 15.38 -12.32 -29.45
CA GLU A 391 15.63 -10.97 -29.94
C GLU A 391 14.30 -10.31 -30.32
N LEU A 392 13.94 -9.25 -29.59
CA LEU A 392 12.70 -8.53 -29.82
C LEU A 392 12.81 -7.61 -31.04
N SER A 393 11.73 -7.53 -31.81
CA SER A 393 11.58 -6.55 -32.89
C SER A 393 11.70 -5.11 -32.35
N GLU A 394 12.14 -4.19 -33.20
CA GLU A 394 12.24 -2.77 -32.83
C GLU A 394 10.88 -2.18 -32.45
N ALA A 395 9.80 -2.62 -33.11
CA ALA A 395 8.43 -2.25 -32.76
C ALA A 395 8.06 -2.70 -31.33
N THR A 396 8.43 -3.92 -30.95
CA THR A 396 8.20 -4.43 -29.58
C THR A 396 9.02 -3.66 -28.55
N LYS A 397 10.30 -3.36 -28.83
CA LYS A 397 11.16 -2.56 -27.94
C LYS A 397 10.58 -1.15 -27.74
N ASN A 398 10.13 -0.49 -28.81
CA ASN A 398 9.47 0.81 -28.76
C ASN A 398 8.12 0.76 -28.02
N GLY A 399 7.39 -0.35 -28.15
CA GLY A 399 6.17 -0.61 -27.38
C GLY A 399 6.43 -0.72 -25.88
N ILE A 400 7.48 -1.45 -25.47
CA ILE A 400 7.92 -1.55 -24.07
C ILE A 400 8.35 -0.17 -23.56
N LEU A 401 9.16 0.58 -24.33
CA LEU A 401 9.61 1.93 -23.97
C LEU A 401 8.42 2.87 -23.76
N THR A 402 7.49 2.93 -24.72
CA THR A 402 6.25 3.71 -24.63
C THR A 402 5.44 3.34 -23.40
N SER A 403 5.31 2.04 -23.13
CA SER A 403 4.50 1.52 -22.01
C SER A 403 5.12 1.83 -20.65
N PHE A 404 6.45 1.75 -20.57
CA PHE A 404 7.21 2.07 -19.37
C PHE A 404 7.22 3.57 -19.06
N THR A 405 7.16 4.44 -20.07
CA THR A 405 7.37 5.89 -19.93
C THR A 405 6.10 6.71 -20.13
N LEU A 406 5.47 6.67 -21.31
CA LEU A 406 4.40 7.61 -21.67
C LEU A 406 3.07 7.28 -20.96
N TYR A 407 2.71 6.01 -20.79
CA TYR A 407 1.46 5.67 -20.09
C TYR A 407 1.47 6.04 -18.59
N PRO A 408 2.55 5.79 -17.84
CA PRO A 408 2.70 6.36 -16.50
C PRO A 408 2.70 7.89 -16.46
N ALA A 409 3.23 8.57 -17.49
CA ALA A 409 3.18 10.03 -17.60
C ALA A 409 1.73 10.53 -17.74
N ILE A 410 0.94 9.91 -18.62
CA ILE A 410 -0.50 10.20 -18.79
C ILE A 410 -1.23 10.04 -17.46
N GLY A 411 -0.98 8.93 -16.76
CA GLY A 411 -1.60 8.70 -15.46
C GLY A 411 -1.22 9.74 -14.40
N SER A 412 0.05 10.17 -14.37
CA SER A 412 0.50 11.24 -13.47
C SER A 412 -0.19 12.58 -13.79
N VAL A 413 -0.35 12.92 -15.08
CA VAL A 413 -1.12 14.11 -15.51
C VAL A 413 -2.60 13.97 -15.11
N LEU A 414 -3.22 12.83 -15.34
CA LEU A 414 -4.61 12.58 -14.96
C LEU A 414 -4.81 12.75 -13.44
N VAL A 415 -3.89 12.22 -12.63
CA VAL A 415 -3.90 12.42 -11.17
C VAL A 415 -3.79 13.91 -10.82
N ALA A 416 -2.90 14.66 -11.48
CA ALA A 416 -2.75 16.10 -11.26
C ALA A 416 -4.05 16.85 -11.59
N LEU A 417 -4.69 16.52 -12.71
CA LEU A 417 -5.97 17.11 -13.14
C LEU A 417 -7.12 16.75 -12.19
N ILE A 418 -7.23 15.50 -11.75
CA ILE A 418 -8.22 15.07 -10.76
C ILE A 418 -8.03 15.85 -9.44
N MET A 419 -6.79 15.93 -8.96
CA MET A 419 -6.46 16.60 -7.70
C MET A 419 -6.55 18.13 -7.78
N SER A 420 -6.51 18.73 -8.97
CA SER A 420 -6.78 20.16 -9.13
C SER A 420 -8.21 20.52 -8.70
N LYS A 421 -9.17 19.60 -8.86
CA LYS A 421 -10.57 19.72 -8.43
C LYS A 421 -10.76 19.50 -6.93
N TYR A 422 -9.74 19.04 -6.20
CA TYR A 422 -9.81 18.84 -4.76
C TYR A 422 -10.02 20.18 -4.04
N SER A 423 -11.10 20.31 -3.26
CA SER A 423 -11.49 21.60 -2.68
C SER A 423 -10.81 21.94 -1.35
N LEU A 424 -10.16 20.97 -0.69
CA LEU A 424 -9.61 21.14 0.66
C LEU A 424 -8.14 21.61 0.62
N ASP A 425 -7.95 22.93 0.60
CA ASP A 425 -6.66 23.58 0.83
C ASP A 425 -6.38 23.78 2.34
N ASN A 426 -5.16 24.18 2.67
CA ASN A 426 -4.72 24.40 4.05
C ASN A 426 -5.56 25.48 4.76
N LYS A 427 -6.05 26.50 4.04
CA LYS A 427 -6.91 27.56 4.62
C LYS A 427 -8.27 26.98 5.02
N THR A 428 -8.88 26.22 4.12
CA THR A 428 -10.16 25.54 4.32
C THR A 428 -10.06 24.53 5.46
N ILE A 429 -8.99 23.74 5.50
CA ILE A 429 -8.75 22.77 6.58
C ILE A 429 -8.54 23.46 7.93
N LYS A 430 -7.81 24.57 7.97
CA LYS A 430 -7.68 25.37 9.21
C LYS A 430 -9.02 25.89 9.70
N LYS A 431 -9.86 26.40 8.79
CA LYS A 431 -11.22 26.86 9.11
C LYS A 431 -12.07 25.71 9.67
N ILE A 432 -12.13 24.58 8.97
CA ILE A 432 -12.87 23.39 9.41
C ILE A 432 -12.39 22.94 10.79
N THR A 433 -11.08 22.90 11.01
CA THR A 433 -10.51 22.49 12.31
C THR A 433 -10.91 23.45 13.43
N ALA A 434 -10.90 24.77 13.17
CA ALA A 434 -11.34 25.77 14.13
C ALA A 434 -12.83 25.62 14.47
N ASP A 435 -13.69 25.48 13.45
CA ASP A 435 -15.14 25.28 13.61
C ASP A 435 -15.44 24.02 14.44
N LEU A 436 -14.74 22.91 14.17
CA LEU A 436 -14.91 21.66 14.90
C LEU A 436 -14.44 21.75 16.36
N THR A 437 -13.36 22.49 16.63
CA THR A 437 -12.85 22.71 17.99
C THR A 437 -13.82 23.57 18.81
N GLN A 438 -14.45 24.57 18.19
CA GLN A 438 -15.46 25.38 18.84
C GLN A 438 -16.71 24.56 19.18
N LYS A 439 -17.15 23.68 18.27
CA LYS A 439 -18.29 22.77 18.51
C LYS A 439 -18.03 21.71 19.58
N SER A 440 -16.79 21.35 19.89
CA SER A 440 -16.49 20.39 20.96
C SER A 440 -16.39 21.01 22.35
N ASN A 441 -16.25 22.34 22.42
CA ASN A 441 -16.14 23.10 23.68
C ASN A 441 -17.49 23.68 24.14
N LEU A 442 -18.52 23.54 23.31
CA LEU A 442 -19.93 23.77 23.61
C LEU A 442 -20.58 22.42 23.90
#